data_AF-A0A5K1K058-F1
#
_entry.id   AF-A0A5K1K058-F1
#
_cell.length_a   1.000
_cell.length_b   1.000
_cell.length_c   1.000
_cell.angle_alpha   90.00
_cell.angle_beta   90.00
_cell.angle_gamma   90.00
#
_symmetry.space_group_name_H-M   'P 1'
#
loop_
_entity.id
_entity.type
_entity.pdbx_description
1 polymer ?
#
loop_
_entity_poly.entity_id
_entity_poly.type
_entity_poly.pdbx_seq_one_letter_code
_entity_poly.pdbx_strand_id
1 'polypeptide(L)'
;RVTSLSSYSPPPPPPPSILFAHEHAQRILRAKEANDSIGGTVTCVIRNVPAGVGEPVFDKLEAKLAHAMLSIPATKAFEIGSGFRGTQVPGSRHNDAFALRADGRMGTRTNWSGGVQGGISNGEDVYFRVGFKSPATISQAQDTAQYDGTPGTLAARGRHDPCVVPRAVPIVEAMAALVIMDHVLIQNARKTAGSLLPAITTLPPTMVMPTKPAQKEELNQ
;
A
#
# COMPACT_ATOMS: atom_id res chain seq x y z
N ARG A 1 -3.40 -22.47 -59.15
CA ARG A 1 -4.40 -22.99 -58.20
C ARG A 1 -4.74 -21.87 -57.24
N VAL A 2 -5.97 -21.36 -57.32
CA VAL A 2 -6.52 -20.40 -56.36
C VAL A 2 -6.86 -21.17 -55.10
N THR A 3 -6.26 -20.81 -53.97
CA THR A 3 -6.62 -21.32 -52.64
C THR A 3 -7.25 -20.19 -51.84
N SER A 4 -8.58 -20.27 -51.78
CA SER A 4 -9.51 -19.84 -50.73
C SER A 4 -9.04 -18.81 -49.70
N LEU A 5 -9.73 -17.66 -49.71
CA LEU A 5 -9.97 -16.79 -48.56
C LEU A 5 -10.61 -17.61 -47.43
N SER A 6 -9.89 -17.83 -46.33
CA SER A 6 -10.42 -18.39 -45.10
C SER A 6 -10.01 -17.52 -43.91
N SER A 7 -11.02 -16.93 -43.27
CA SER A 7 -11.05 -16.43 -41.89
C SER A 7 -9.92 -15.48 -41.45
N TYR A 8 -10.12 -14.18 -41.68
CA TYR A 8 -9.55 -13.17 -40.79
C TYR A 8 -10.25 -13.29 -39.43
N SER A 9 -9.60 -13.94 -38.48
CA SER A 9 -10.01 -13.86 -37.07
C SER A 9 -9.52 -12.52 -36.54
N PRO A 10 -10.39 -11.66 -35.98
CA PRO A 10 -9.90 -10.47 -35.28
C PRO A 10 -8.97 -10.91 -34.15
N PRO A 11 -7.90 -10.15 -33.86
CA PRO A 11 -7.02 -10.46 -32.74
C PRO A 11 -7.84 -10.50 -31.44
N PRO A 12 -7.49 -11.38 -30.48
CA PRO A 12 -8.19 -11.44 -29.21
C PRO A 12 -8.21 -10.06 -28.55
N PRO A 13 -9.30 -9.72 -27.82
CA PRO A 13 -9.37 -8.44 -27.13
C PRO A 13 -8.16 -8.34 -26.20
N PRO A 14 -7.49 -7.17 -26.16
CA PRO A 14 -6.30 -7.02 -25.35
C PRO A 14 -6.63 -7.27 -23.87
N PRO A 15 -5.68 -7.82 -23.10
CA PRO A 15 -5.88 -8.08 -21.67
C PRO A 15 -6.36 -6.82 -20.94
N PRO A 16 -7.13 -6.95 -19.84
CA PRO A 16 -7.74 -5.82 -19.14
C PRO A 16 -6.73 -4.70 -18.81
N SER A 17 -5.48 -5.06 -18.48
CA SER A 17 -4.41 -4.09 -18.22
C SER A 17 -4.08 -3.18 -19.41
N ILE A 18 -4.16 -3.69 -20.64
CA ILE A 18 -3.91 -2.92 -21.86
C ILE A 18 -5.13 -2.04 -22.21
N LEU A 19 -6.35 -2.52 -21.95
CA LEU A 19 -7.56 -1.69 -22.10
C LEU A 19 -7.54 -0.51 -21.13
N PHE A 20 -7.23 -0.75 -19.85
CA PHE A 20 -7.06 0.32 -18.86
C PHE A 20 -5.92 1.28 -19.22
N ALA A 21 -4.80 0.77 -19.73
CA ALA A 21 -3.71 1.62 -20.19
C ALA A 21 -4.14 2.53 -21.36
N HIS A 22 -4.92 2.01 -22.30
CA HIS A 22 -5.48 2.80 -23.40
C HIS A 22 -6.45 3.87 -22.90
N GLU A 23 -7.41 3.51 -22.04
CA GLU A 23 -8.36 4.47 -21.45
C GLU A 23 -7.67 5.58 -20.65
N HIS A 24 -6.64 5.23 -19.87
CA HIS A 24 -5.83 6.20 -19.13
C HIS A 24 -5.06 7.13 -20.08
N ALA A 25 -4.43 6.59 -21.12
CA ALA A 25 -3.74 7.39 -22.12
C ALA A 25 -4.70 8.36 -22.83
N GLN A 26 -5.89 7.90 -23.22
CA GLN A 26 -6.91 8.75 -23.83
C GLN A 26 -7.38 9.86 -22.90
N ARG A 27 -7.57 9.58 -21.60
CA ARG A 27 -7.91 10.63 -20.62
C ARG A 27 -6.82 11.69 -20.50
N ILE A 28 -5.55 11.28 -20.48
CA ILE A 28 -4.42 12.20 -20.41
C ILE A 28 -4.33 13.06 -21.69
N LEU A 29 -4.55 12.46 -22.86
CA LEU A 29 -4.57 13.18 -24.14
C LEU A 29 -5.72 14.19 -24.20
N ARG A 30 -6.93 13.83 -23.76
CA ARG A 30 -8.06 14.77 -23.69
C ARG A 30 -7.79 15.94 -22.76
N ALA A 31 -7.21 15.70 -21.58
CA ALA A 31 -6.83 16.78 -20.67
C ALA A 31 -5.81 17.73 -21.34
N LYS A 32 -4.81 17.16 -22.02
CA LYS A 32 -3.82 17.93 -22.79
C LYS A 32 -4.46 18.77 -23.90
N GLU A 33 -5.35 18.18 -24.69
CA GLU A 33 -6.09 18.87 -25.77
C GLU A 33 -6.96 20.01 -25.22
N ALA A 34 -7.52 19.83 -24.02
CA ALA A 34 -8.26 20.85 -23.28
C ALA A 34 -7.36 21.88 -22.56
N ASN A 35 -6.04 21.86 -22.77
CA ASN A 35 -5.08 22.73 -22.07
C ASN A 35 -5.12 22.61 -20.54
N ASP A 36 -5.61 21.48 -20.03
CA ASP A 36 -5.84 21.18 -18.61
C ASP A 36 -4.93 20.03 -18.13
N SER A 37 -5.10 19.61 -16.88
CA SER A 37 -4.39 18.48 -16.29
C SER A 37 -5.31 17.56 -15.49
N ILE A 38 -4.89 16.30 -15.35
CA ILE A 38 -5.66 15.28 -14.65
C ILE A 38 -4.76 14.51 -13.67
N GLY A 39 -5.31 14.22 -12.50
CA GLY A 39 -4.71 13.35 -11.49
C GLY A 39 -4.92 11.87 -11.80
N GLY A 40 -4.80 11.05 -10.75
CA GLY A 40 -5.09 9.62 -10.84
C GLY A 40 -4.59 8.86 -9.63
N THR A 41 -4.63 7.53 -9.71
CA THR A 41 -4.21 6.65 -8.62
C THR A 41 -3.14 5.69 -9.08
N VAL A 42 -2.20 5.39 -8.19
CA VAL A 42 -1.19 4.33 -8.36
C VAL A 42 -1.51 3.23 -7.36
N THR A 43 -1.57 1.98 -7.82
CA THR A 43 -1.59 0.82 -6.93
C THR A 43 -0.19 0.22 -6.89
N CYS A 44 0.38 0.09 -5.70
CA CYS A 44 1.66 -0.55 -5.47
C CYS A 44 1.43 -1.89 -4.78
N VAL A 45 2.20 -2.90 -5.19
CA VAL A 45 2.21 -4.24 -4.59
C VAL A 45 3.64 -4.62 -4.26
N ILE A 46 3.92 -4.80 -2.98
CA ILE A 46 5.19 -5.30 -2.48
C ILE A 46 5.03 -6.78 -2.19
N ARG A 47 5.76 -7.60 -2.95
CA ARG A 47 5.70 -9.06 -2.84
C ARG A 47 6.78 -9.58 -1.91
N ASN A 48 6.52 -10.75 -1.33
CA ASN A 48 7.50 -11.48 -0.51
C ASN A 48 8.03 -10.67 0.69
N VAL A 49 7.19 -9.82 1.28
CA VAL A 49 7.54 -9.13 2.53
C VAL A 49 7.64 -10.19 3.65
N PRO A 50 8.77 -10.28 4.38
CA PRO A 50 8.86 -11.21 5.50
C PRO A 50 7.80 -10.92 6.54
N ALA A 51 7.13 -11.96 7.07
CA ALA A 51 6.22 -11.78 8.18
C ALA A 51 6.95 -11.25 9.42
N GLY A 52 6.28 -10.40 10.21
CA GLY A 52 6.84 -9.82 11.44
C GLY A 52 7.60 -8.51 11.25
N VAL A 53 7.63 -7.93 10.05
CA VAL A 53 8.17 -6.58 9.80
C VAL A 53 7.12 -5.53 10.13
N GLY A 54 7.46 -4.52 10.95
CA GLY A 54 6.53 -3.48 11.40
C GLY A 54 6.65 -3.14 12.88
N GLU A 55 5.76 -2.28 13.38
CA GLU A 55 5.61 -1.93 14.79
C GLU A 55 4.15 -2.02 15.21
N PRO A 56 3.85 -2.39 16.47
CA PRO A 56 2.47 -2.44 16.94
C PRO A 56 1.85 -1.04 17.19
N VAL A 57 2.66 -0.01 17.43
CA VAL A 57 2.22 1.35 17.81
C VAL A 57 3.18 2.39 17.23
N PHE A 58 2.67 3.60 16.97
CA PHE A 58 3.38 4.76 16.39
C PHE A 58 3.88 4.51 14.97
N ASP A 59 5.06 3.91 14.82
CA ASP A 59 5.70 3.64 13.54
C ASP A 59 5.18 2.35 12.91
N LYS A 60 3.86 2.13 12.97
CA LYS A 60 3.18 1.01 12.30
C LYS A 60 3.57 0.98 10.82
N LEU A 61 3.71 -0.21 10.26
CA LEU A 61 4.17 -0.35 8.87
C LEU A 61 3.30 0.43 7.88
N GLU A 62 1.97 0.33 8.00
CA GLU A 62 1.01 1.07 7.19
C GLU A 62 1.08 2.59 7.42
N ALA A 63 1.41 3.03 8.63
CA ALA A 63 1.55 4.45 8.95
C ALA A 63 2.82 5.03 8.32
N LYS A 64 3.92 4.27 8.30
CA LYS A 64 5.17 4.68 7.66
C LYS A 64 5.08 4.66 6.15
N LEU A 65 4.39 3.66 5.59
CA LEU A 65 4.03 3.65 4.17
C LEU A 65 3.16 4.88 3.84
N ALA A 66 2.12 5.17 4.63
CA ALA A 66 1.29 6.35 4.42
C ALA A 66 2.10 7.66 4.47
N HIS A 67 2.97 7.82 5.48
CA HIS A 67 3.85 8.98 5.59
C HIS A 67 4.76 9.14 4.37
N ALA A 68 5.41 8.06 3.95
CA ALA A 68 6.30 8.06 2.78
C ALA A 68 5.54 8.36 1.48
N MET A 69 4.32 7.85 1.32
CA MET A 69 3.53 8.13 0.12
C MET A 69 2.98 9.56 0.14
N LEU A 70 2.46 10.03 1.27
CA LEU A 70 1.89 11.37 1.40
C LEU A 70 2.95 12.50 1.38
N SER A 71 4.24 12.17 1.53
CA SER A 71 5.32 13.13 1.33
C SER A 71 5.71 13.32 -0.14
N ILE A 72 5.24 12.44 -1.05
CA ILE A 72 5.48 12.60 -2.48
C ILE A 72 4.66 13.81 -2.98
N PRO A 73 5.25 14.73 -3.78
CA PRO A 73 4.54 15.86 -4.35
C PRO A 73 3.25 15.45 -5.09
N ALA A 74 2.23 16.30 -4.98
CA ALA A 74 0.90 16.10 -5.57
C ALA A 74 0.06 14.94 -4.98
N THR A 75 0.56 14.18 -4.00
CA THR A 75 -0.28 13.18 -3.31
C THR A 75 -1.35 13.82 -2.42
N LYS A 76 -2.49 13.15 -2.30
CA LYS A 76 -3.67 13.58 -1.53
C LYS A 76 -4.40 12.47 -0.80
N ALA A 77 -4.14 11.22 -1.12
CA ALA A 77 -4.80 10.08 -0.49
C ALA A 77 -3.84 8.89 -0.40
N PHE A 78 -4.02 8.08 0.64
CA PHE A 78 -3.35 6.80 0.83
C PHE A 78 -4.35 5.80 1.41
N GLU A 79 -4.39 4.61 0.85
CA GLU A 79 -5.25 3.51 1.31
C GLU A 79 -4.49 2.20 1.24
N ILE A 80 -4.44 1.45 2.34
CA ILE A 80 -3.85 0.11 2.38
C ILE A 80 -4.93 -0.96 2.29
N GLY A 81 -4.64 -2.05 1.58
CA GLY A 81 -5.55 -3.18 1.46
C GLY A 81 -6.89 -2.81 0.85
N SER A 82 -7.96 -3.21 1.52
CA SER A 82 -9.34 -2.84 1.23
C SER A 82 -9.61 -1.32 1.25
N GLY A 83 -8.78 -0.54 1.94
CA GLY A 83 -8.88 0.92 2.01
C GLY A 83 -10.22 1.40 2.57
N PHE A 84 -10.78 2.48 2.01
CA PHE A 84 -12.08 3.00 2.45
C PHE A 84 -13.23 2.01 2.20
N ARG A 85 -13.11 1.06 1.27
CA ARG A 85 -14.13 0.02 1.09
C ARG A 85 -14.22 -0.89 2.32
N GLY A 86 -13.11 -1.10 3.03
CA GLY A 86 -13.07 -1.89 4.25
C GLY A 86 -13.94 -1.34 5.37
N THR A 87 -14.19 -0.02 5.40
CA THR A 87 -15.02 0.62 6.44
C THR A 87 -16.52 0.38 6.24
N GLN A 88 -16.91 -0.21 5.12
CA GLN A 88 -18.31 -0.45 4.73
C GLN A 88 -18.70 -1.93 4.82
N VAL A 89 -17.78 -2.81 5.25
CA VAL A 89 -17.98 -4.26 5.29
C VAL A 89 -17.93 -4.75 6.74
N PRO A 90 -18.89 -5.56 7.20
CA PRO A 90 -18.83 -6.16 8.54
C PRO A 90 -17.56 -6.99 8.74
N GLY A 91 -16.97 -6.92 9.94
CA GLY A 91 -15.75 -7.66 10.28
C GLY A 91 -15.83 -9.16 10.02
N SER A 92 -17.00 -9.78 10.22
CA SER A 92 -17.22 -11.21 9.92
C SER A 92 -17.02 -11.60 8.45
N ARG A 93 -17.08 -10.63 7.52
CA ARG A 93 -16.83 -10.81 6.08
C ARG A 93 -15.51 -10.19 5.62
N HIS A 94 -15.00 -9.22 6.37
CA HIS A 94 -13.78 -8.48 6.05
C HIS A 94 -12.52 -9.17 6.57
N ASN A 95 -12.60 -9.82 7.74
CA ASN A 95 -11.44 -10.42 8.39
C ASN A 95 -10.76 -11.47 7.51
N ASP A 96 -9.44 -11.37 7.45
CA ASP A 96 -8.60 -12.33 6.74
C ASP A 96 -8.32 -13.54 7.62
N ALA A 97 -9.13 -14.59 7.46
CA ALA A 97 -8.97 -15.84 8.19
C ALA A 97 -7.64 -16.52 7.82
N PHE A 98 -6.86 -16.87 8.84
CA PHE A 98 -5.65 -17.67 8.65
C PHE A 98 -6.00 -19.12 8.31
N ALA A 99 -5.25 -19.70 7.37
CA ALA A 99 -5.37 -21.08 6.95
C ALA A 99 -3.99 -21.64 6.56
N LEU A 100 -3.84 -22.96 6.73
CA LEU A 100 -2.70 -23.68 6.19
C LEU A 100 -2.86 -23.81 4.68
N ARG A 101 -1.86 -23.38 3.92
CA ARG A 101 -1.84 -23.47 2.46
C ARG A 101 -1.37 -24.84 2.00
N ALA A 102 -1.61 -25.14 0.73
CA ALA A 102 -1.19 -26.40 0.10
C ALA A 102 0.33 -26.62 0.13
N ASP A 103 1.12 -25.54 0.22
CA ASP A 103 2.58 -25.57 0.34
C ASP A 103 3.06 -25.76 1.80
N GLY A 104 2.14 -25.95 2.75
CA GLY A 104 2.43 -26.14 4.17
C GLY A 104 2.70 -24.84 4.94
N ARG A 105 2.60 -23.67 4.30
CA ARG A 105 2.80 -22.37 4.97
C ARG A 105 1.50 -21.85 5.56
N MET A 106 1.59 -21.17 6.71
CA MET A 106 0.50 -20.36 7.21
C MET A 106 0.35 -19.11 6.34
N GLY A 107 -0.89 -18.76 6.01
CA GLY A 107 -1.24 -17.51 5.34
C GLY A 107 -2.71 -17.20 5.54
N THR A 108 -3.24 -16.20 4.86
CA THR A 108 -4.66 -15.84 4.94
C THR A 108 -5.42 -16.29 3.69
N ARG A 109 -6.73 -16.52 3.84
CA ARG A 109 -7.63 -16.91 2.73
C ARG A 109 -7.97 -15.75 1.80
N THR A 110 -7.95 -14.54 2.33
CA THR A 110 -8.16 -13.26 1.64
C THR A 110 -7.07 -12.30 2.08
N ASN A 111 -6.94 -11.15 1.42
CA ASN A 111 -5.97 -10.13 1.80
C ASN A 111 -6.62 -8.75 1.86
N TRP A 112 -7.70 -8.60 2.62
CA TRP A 112 -8.38 -7.32 2.83
C TRP A 112 -7.58 -6.35 3.70
N SER A 113 -6.69 -6.86 4.54
CA SER A 113 -5.79 -6.08 5.39
C SER A 113 -4.64 -5.45 4.60
N GLY A 114 -4.36 -5.93 3.38
CA GLY A 114 -3.29 -5.40 2.54
C GLY A 114 -1.90 -5.80 3.03
N GLY A 115 -1.75 -7.04 3.49
CA GLY A 115 -0.48 -7.61 3.95
C GLY A 115 -0.03 -7.13 5.32
N VAL A 116 -0.81 -6.25 5.98
CA VAL A 116 -0.47 -5.67 7.28
C VAL A 116 -1.63 -5.82 8.25
N GLN A 117 -1.36 -6.34 9.44
CA GLN A 117 -2.32 -6.51 10.52
C GLN A 117 -1.72 -6.02 11.82
N GLY A 118 -2.43 -5.11 12.51
CA GLY A 118 -1.95 -4.55 13.78
C GLY A 118 -0.61 -3.81 13.68
N GLY A 119 -0.28 -3.22 12.53
CA GLY A 119 1.00 -2.55 12.33
C GLY A 119 2.13 -3.42 11.78
N ILE A 120 1.89 -4.73 11.61
CA ILE A 120 2.91 -5.74 11.32
C ILE A 120 2.52 -6.53 10.06
N SER A 121 3.51 -6.79 9.21
CA SER A 121 3.33 -7.63 8.02
C SER A 121 2.99 -9.07 8.39
N ASN A 122 1.99 -9.64 7.71
CA ASN A 122 1.50 -11.00 7.97
C ASN A 122 2.05 -12.05 6.97
N GLY A 123 2.90 -11.63 6.03
CA GLY A 123 3.51 -12.50 5.01
C GLY A 123 2.72 -12.57 3.70
N GLU A 124 1.54 -11.95 3.62
CA GLU A 124 0.86 -11.71 2.36
C GLU A 124 1.48 -10.52 1.61
N ASP A 125 1.10 -10.37 0.34
CA ASP A 125 1.48 -9.19 -0.44
C ASP A 125 0.98 -7.92 0.25
N VAL A 126 1.89 -6.98 0.50
CA VAL A 126 1.52 -5.65 0.98
C VAL A 126 1.08 -4.83 -0.22
N TYR A 127 -0.16 -4.37 -0.23
CA TYR A 127 -0.65 -3.53 -1.33
C TYR A 127 -1.41 -2.31 -0.84
N PHE A 128 -1.23 -1.22 -1.56
CA PHE A 128 -1.84 0.06 -1.24
C PHE A 128 -2.08 0.88 -2.50
N ARG A 129 -2.96 1.88 -2.37
CA ARG A 129 -3.26 2.88 -3.39
C ARG A 129 -2.83 4.26 -2.92
N VAL A 130 -2.26 5.02 -3.84
CA VAL A 130 -1.88 6.43 -3.63
C VAL A 130 -2.63 7.30 -4.63
N GLY A 131 -3.31 8.33 -4.13
CA GLY A 131 -4.03 9.30 -4.95
C GLY A 131 -3.17 10.53 -5.22
N PHE A 132 -3.05 10.90 -6.49
CA PHE A 132 -2.36 12.11 -6.96
C PHE A 132 -3.38 13.09 -7.52
N LYS A 133 -3.32 14.35 -7.06
CA LYS A 133 -4.10 15.43 -7.66
C LYS A 133 -3.55 15.82 -9.03
N SER A 134 -4.38 16.51 -9.80
CA SER A 134 -3.96 17.17 -11.03
C SER A 134 -2.82 18.18 -10.77
N PRO A 135 -1.80 18.26 -11.63
CA PRO A 135 -0.81 19.33 -11.62
C PRO A 135 -1.46 20.71 -11.60
N ALA A 136 -0.98 21.61 -10.73
CA ALA A 136 -1.61 22.92 -10.57
C ALA A 136 -1.34 23.86 -11.77
N THR A 137 -0.22 23.67 -12.46
CA THR A 137 0.17 24.50 -13.59
C THR A 137 -0.45 23.95 -14.87
N ILE A 138 -1.41 24.69 -15.41
CA ILE A 138 -2.08 24.39 -16.68
C ILE A 138 -1.88 25.55 -17.68
N SER A 139 -2.13 25.31 -18.96
CA SER A 139 -1.97 26.35 -19.99
C SER A 139 -3.14 27.34 -20.02
N GLN A 140 -4.25 27.02 -19.35
CA GLN A 140 -5.38 27.94 -19.19
C GLN A 140 -5.01 29.05 -18.19
N ALA A 141 -5.45 30.28 -18.49
CA ALA A 141 -5.33 31.40 -17.57
C ALA A 141 -6.20 31.15 -16.33
N GLN A 142 -5.65 31.38 -15.14
CA GLN A 142 -6.36 31.22 -13.88
C GLN A 142 -6.36 32.51 -13.08
N ASP A 143 -7.48 32.80 -12.41
CA ASP A 143 -7.57 33.90 -11.47
C ASP A 143 -6.69 33.60 -10.24
N THR A 144 -5.94 34.61 -9.82
CA THR A 144 -5.06 34.54 -8.66
C THR A 144 -5.00 35.92 -8.00
N ALA A 145 -4.22 36.05 -6.92
CA ALA A 145 -3.85 37.34 -6.36
C ALA A 145 -2.33 37.44 -6.23
N GLN A 146 -1.83 38.68 -6.23
CA GLN A 146 -0.46 39.00 -5.80
C GLN A 146 -0.34 38.87 -4.27
N TYR A 147 0.89 38.97 -3.74
CA TYR A 147 1.13 38.90 -2.30
C TYR A 147 0.44 40.01 -1.49
N ASP A 148 0.09 41.14 -2.13
CA ASP A 148 -0.65 42.26 -1.53
C ASP A 148 -2.18 42.09 -1.62
N GLY A 149 -2.67 40.98 -2.18
CA GLY A 149 -4.09 40.69 -2.35
C GLY A 149 -4.73 41.30 -3.59
N THR A 150 -3.98 42.01 -4.43
CA THR A 150 -4.51 42.55 -5.70
C THR A 150 -4.87 41.41 -6.66
N PRO A 151 -6.08 41.39 -7.24
CA PRO A 151 -6.47 40.39 -8.23
C PRO A 151 -5.54 40.42 -9.45
N GLY A 152 -5.20 39.24 -9.96
CA GLY A 152 -4.38 39.07 -11.14
C GLY A 152 -4.69 37.77 -11.86
N THR A 153 -3.97 37.53 -12.95
CA THR A 153 -4.15 36.33 -13.78
C THR A 153 -2.83 35.59 -13.89
N LEU A 154 -2.83 34.32 -13.51
CA LEU A 154 -1.71 33.41 -13.70
C LEU A 154 -1.84 32.75 -15.08
N ALA A 155 -0.99 33.17 -16.01
CA ALA A 155 -0.86 32.58 -17.34
C ALA A 155 0.54 31.97 -17.49
N ALA A 156 0.71 30.74 -17.02
CA ALA A 156 2.00 30.06 -17.05
C ALA A 156 2.34 29.61 -18.48
N ARG A 157 3.44 30.14 -19.06
CA ARG A 157 3.96 29.73 -20.37
C ARG A 157 5.01 28.63 -20.20
N GLY A 158 4.89 27.51 -20.91
CA GLY A 158 5.90 26.46 -20.91
C GLY A 158 5.36 25.06 -21.19
N ARG A 159 6.24 24.06 -21.06
CA ARG A 159 5.87 22.65 -21.16
C ARG A 159 5.26 22.20 -19.84
N HIS A 160 3.94 22.05 -19.83
CA HIS A 160 3.19 21.52 -18.68
C HIS A 160 2.91 20.04 -18.85
N ASP A 161 2.90 19.32 -17.74
CA ASP A 161 2.57 17.91 -17.75
C ASP A 161 1.07 17.73 -17.54
N PRO A 162 0.34 17.13 -18.50
CA PRO A 162 -1.10 16.90 -18.36
C PRO A 162 -1.42 15.85 -17.29
N CYS A 163 -0.44 15.04 -16.87
CA CYS A 163 -0.58 14.08 -15.78
C CYS A 163 0.80 13.69 -15.21
N VAL A 164 0.93 13.65 -13.89
CA VAL A 164 2.17 13.24 -13.20
C VAL A 164 2.23 11.75 -12.87
N VAL A 165 1.10 11.05 -12.90
CA VAL A 165 0.95 9.66 -12.43
C VAL A 165 1.91 8.67 -13.12
N PRO A 166 2.12 8.71 -14.45
CA PRO A 166 3.03 7.76 -15.11
C PRO A 166 4.47 7.85 -14.58
N ARG A 167 4.91 9.05 -14.18
CA ARG A 167 6.25 9.27 -13.61
C ARG A 167 6.30 9.04 -12.10
N ALA A 168 5.15 9.01 -11.44
CA ALA A 168 5.06 8.75 -10.01
C ALA A 168 5.28 7.27 -9.67
N VAL A 169 5.06 6.34 -10.61
CA VAL A 169 5.24 4.89 -10.41
C VAL A 169 6.62 4.54 -9.82
N PRO A 170 7.76 4.88 -10.45
CA PRO A 170 9.08 4.54 -9.90
C PRO A 170 9.35 5.25 -8.56
N ILE A 171 8.74 6.42 -8.32
CA ILE A 171 8.88 7.15 -7.05
C ILE A 171 8.16 6.40 -5.92
N VAL A 172 6.93 5.97 -6.17
CA VAL A 172 6.14 5.16 -5.22
C VAL A 172 6.86 3.85 -4.90
N GLU A 173 7.39 3.16 -5.90
CA GLU A 173 8.16 1.93 -5.72
C GLU A 173 9.40 2.16 -4.86
N ALA A 174 10.19 3.21 -5.15
CA ALA A 174 11.38 3.54 -4.39
C ALA A 174 11.06 3.90 -2.94
N MET A 175 10.06 4.75 -2.71
CA MET A 175 9.64 5.15 -1.36
C MET A 175 9.12 3.95 -0.56
N ALA A 176 8.39 3.04 -1.21
CA ALA A 176 7.91 1.82 -0.57
C ALA A 176 9.07 0.90 -0.18
N ALA A 177 10.02 0.69 -1.10
CA ALA A 177 11.20 -0.12 -0.84
C ALA A 177 12.04 0.42 0.32
N LEU A 178 12.23 1.75 0.40
CA LEU A 178 12.94 2.39 1.51
C LEU A 178 12.24 2.14 2.86
N VAL A 179 10.92 2.29 2.93
CA VAL A 179 10.16 2.00 4.16
C VAL A 179 10.30 0.55 4.59
N ILE A 180 10.19 -0.40 3.66
CA ILE A 180 10.37 -1.83 3.97
C ILE A 180 11.79 -2.08 4.46
N MET A 181 12.80 -1.53 3.78
CA MET A 181 14.19 -1.69 4.14
C MET A 181 14.49 -1.18 5.55
N ASP A 182 13.98 0.02 5.89
CA ASP A 182 14.13 0.59 7.24
C ASP A 182 13.57 -0.34 8.30
N HIS A 183 12.36 -0.89 8.12
CA HIS A 183 11.78 -1.80 9.10
C HIS A 183 12.52 -3.13 9.18
N VAL A 184 12.99 -3.67 8.06
CA VAL A 184 13.82 -4.89 8.05
C VAL A 184 15.11 -4.65 8.84
N LEU A 185 15.77 -3.51 8.65
CA LEU A 185 16.98 -3.14 9.39
C LEU A 185 16.70 -2.96 10.89
N ILE A 186 15.59 -2.33 11.26
CA ILE A 186 15.15 -2.21 12.67
C ILE A 186 14.94 -3.59 13.30
N GLN A 187 14.26 -4.50 12.61
CA GLN A 187 14.03 -5.86 13.13
C GLN A 187 15.33 -6.66 13.26
N ASN A 188 16.25 -6.51 12.30
CA ASN A 188 17.57 -7.13 12.38
C ASN A 188 18.39 -6.58 13.55
N ALA A 189 18.38 -5.26 13.77
CA ALA A 189 19.07 -4.64 14.89
C ALA A 189 18.55 -5.16 16.24
N ARG A 190 17.23 -5.36 16.39
CA ARG A 190 16.64 -5.94 17.60
C ARG A 190 17.05 -7.39 17.84
N LYS A 191 17.06 -8.21 16.79
CA LYS A 191 17.55 -9.60 16.88
C LYS A 191 19.00 -9.65 17.32
N THR A 192 19.85 -8.80 16.71
CA THR A 192 21.26 -8.68 17.10
C THR A 192 21.40 -8.25 18.55
N ALA A 193 20.72 -7.18 18.97
CA ALA A 193 20.76 -6.70 20.36
C ALA A 193 20.30 -7.79 21.36
N GLY A 194 19.22 -8.51 21.04
CA GLY A 194 18.73 -9.62 21.85
C GLY A 194 19.74 -10.77 21.98
N SER A 195 20.49 -11.06 20.91
CA SER A 195 21.53 -12.11 20.93
C SER A 195 22.74 -11.77 21.81
N LEU A 196 22.94 -10.49 22.15
CA LEU A 196 24.01 -10.03 23.03
C LEU A 196 23.61 -10.10 24.51
N LEU A 197 22.33 -10.29 24.82
CA LEU A 197 21.84 -10.43 26.20
C LEU A 197 22.02 -11.88 26.69
N PRO A 198 22.38 -12.10 27.96
CA PRO A 198 22.44 -13.44 28.51
C PRO A 198 21.05 -14.08 28.50
N ALA A 199 20.99 -15.39 28.26
CA ALA A 199 19.73 -16.12 28.34
C ALA A 199 19.16 -16.02 29.76
N ILE A 200 17.88 -15.65 29.87
CA ILE A 200 17.16 -15.70 31.15
C ILE A 200 16.85 -17.16 31.44
N THR A 201 17.71 -17.80 32.24
CA THR A 201 17.58 -19.22 32.61
C THR A 201 16.70 -19.43 33.84
N THR A 202 16.57 -18.41 34.69
CA THR A 202 15.72 -18.43 35.88
C THR A 202 14.99 -17.11 36.02
N LEU A 203 13.68 -17.17 36.29
CA LEU A 203 12.93 -16.01 36.75
C LEU A 203 13.20 -15.82 38.24
N PRO A 204 13.26 -14.57 38.75
CA PRO A 204 13.28 -14.36 40.18
C PRO A 204 12.02 -14.98 40.81
N PRO A 205 12.07 -15.50 42.06
CA PRO A 205 10.95 -16.19 42.69
C PRO A 205 9.65 -15.37 42.71
N THR A 206 9.76 -14.04 42.74
CA THR A 206 8.63 -13.08 42.69
C THR A 206 7.92 -13.01 41.33
N MET A 207 8.52 -13.53 40.27
CA MET A 207 7.95 -13.58 38.91
C MET A 207 7.50 -15.00 38.50
N VAL A 208 7.72 -16.00 39.36
CA VAL A 208 7.19 -17.35 39.15
C VAL A 208 5.72 -17.33 39.58
N MET A 209 4.80 -17.69 38.68
CA MET A 209 3.39 -17.79 39.06
C MET A 209 3.24 -18.77 40.23
N PRO A 210 2.46 -18.43 41.27
CA PRO A 210 2.18 -19.36 42.35
C PRO A 210 1.59 -20.64 41.77
N THR A 211 2.11 -21.80 42.19
CA THR A 211 1.52 -23.07 41.82
C THR A 211 0.07 -23.09 42.30
N LYS A 212 -0.86 -23.45 41.41
CA LYS A 212 -2.27 -23.63 41.79
C LYS A 212 -2.31 -24.60 42.97
N PRO A 213 -3.01 -24.25 44.08
CA PRO A 213 -3.17 -25.21 45.17
C PRO A 213 -3.82 -26.46 44.61
N ALA A 214 -3.23 -27.63 44.91
CA ALA A 214 -3.77 -28.92 44.52
C ALA A 214 -5.25 -28.96 44.98
N GLN A 215 -6.16 -29.20 44.05
CA GLN A 215 -7.54 -29.53 44.40
C GLN A 215 -7.44 -30.77 45.29
N LYS A 216 -7.71 -30.60 46.59
CA LYS A 216 -7.93 -31.75 47.46
C LYS A 216 -9.11 -32.49 46.85
N GLU A 217 -8.86 -33.68 46.31
CA GLU A 217 -9.91 -34.65 46.07
C GLU A 217 -10.69 -34.75 47.37
N GLU A 218 -11.94 -34.29 47.35
CA GLU A 218 -12.94 -34.61 48.35
C GLU A 218 -13.17 -36.12 48.28
N LEU A 219 -12.29 -36.88 48.93
CA LEU A 219 -12.56 -38.24 49.32
C LEU A 219 -13.48 -38.18 50.55
N ASN A 220 -14.75 -37.87 50.31
CA ASN A 220 -15.82 -38.09 51.29
C ASN A 220 -16.56 -39.38 50.91
N GLN A 221 -16.33 -40.39 51.74
CA GLN A 221 -17.26 -41.39 52.29
C GLN A 221 -18.25 -42.09 51.33
#